data_AF-A0A9X4QPM8-F1
#
_entry.id   AF-A0A9X4QPM8-F1
#
_cell.length_a   1.000
_cell.length_b   1.000
_cell.length_c   1.000
_cell.angle_alpha   90.00
_cell.angle_beta   90.00
_cell.angle_gamma   90.00
#
_symmetry.space_group_name_H-M   'P 1'
#
loop_
_entity.id
_entity.type
_entity.pdbx_description
1 polymer ?
#
loop_
_entity_poly.entity_id
_entity_poly.type
_entity_poly.pdbx_seq_one_letter_code
_entity_poly.pdbx_strand_id
1 'polypeptide(L)'
;MREKEKNYLVNLVVYKNGLVGIYSSSFEKMYQIEEVAELFSNGILFTESNLPFEVTISDLGEVRFAEVLYAANIEEKQKELLDLFNKLKGVKTTLEVCREAYYNFLANPSDNNRSYLKEKYELVPEHERIYLGDMDSKDMDYQRIIYRPHEKREV
;
A
#
# COMPACT_ATOMS: atom_id res chain seq x y z
N MET A 1 -0.33 15.34 -5.16
CA MET A 1 0.48 15.53 -6.39
C MET A 1 0.87 16.98 -6.52
N ARG A 2 2.14 17.28 -6.84
CA ARG A 2 2.59 18.64 -7.14
C ARG A 2 2.40 18.95 -8.62
N GLU A 3 1.76 20.07 -8.93
CA GLU A 3 1.52 20.54 -10.29
C GLU A 3 1.49 22.07 -10.32
N LYS A 4 2.23 22.72 -11.22
CA LYS A 4 2.25 24.20 -11.38
C LYS A 4 2.38 24.95 -10.02
N GLU A 5 3.35 24.53 -9.21
CA GLU A 5 3.64 25.08 -7.87
C GLU A 5 2.52 24.92 -6.82
N LYS A 6 1.43 24.22 -7.13
CA LYS A 6 0.38 23.87 -6.18
C LYS A 6 0.38 22.37 -5.88
N ASN A 7 -0.18 21.99 -4.75
CA ASN A 7 -0.39 20.59 -4.40
C ASN A 7 -1.88 20.25 -4.56
N TYR A 8 -2.16 19.16 -5.26
CA TYR A 8 -3.52 18.70 -5.51
C TYR A 8 -3.76 17.35 -4.84
N LEU A 9 -4.95 17.18 -4.27
CA LEU A 9 -5.50 15.86 -4.02
C LEU A 9 -5.89 15.25 -5.36
N VAL A 10 -5.37 14.05 -5.63
CA VAL A 10 -5.60 13.34 -6.90
C VAL A 10 -6.08 11.93 -6.63
N ASN A 11 -6.87 11.39 -7.54
CA ASN A 11 -7.27 9.99 -7.56
C ASN A 11 -6.38 9.22 -8.54
N LEU A 12 -5.85 8.08 -8.10
CA LEU A 12 -5.04 7.18 -8.93
C LEU A 12 -5.89 5.97 -9.32
N VAL A 13 -6.03 5.73 -10.61
CA VAL A 13 -6.79 4.60 -11.16
C VAL A 13 -5.88 3.76 -12.04
N VAL A 14 -5.72 2.49 -11.69
CA VAL A 14 -4.92 1.54 -12.47
C VAL A 14 -5.82 0.80 -13.45
N TYR A 15 -5.38 0.69 -14.70
CA TYR A 15 -6.07 -0.04 -15.76
C TYR A 15 -5.35 -1.35 -16.10
N LYS A 16 -6.11 -2.33 -16.59
CA LYS A 16 -5.61 -3.68 -16.93
C LYS A 16 -4.48 -3.67 -17.96
N ASN A 17 -4.45 -2.67 -18.84
CA ASN A 17 -3.42 -2.52 -19.87
C ASN A 17 -2.10 -1.91 -19.37
N GLY A 18 -1.97 -1.59 -18.08
CA GLY A 18 -0.75 -1.00 -17.52
C GLY A 18 -0.76 0.52 -17.45
N LEU A 19 -1.82 1.17 -17.94
CA LEU A 19 -1.99 2.61 -17.76
C LEU A 19 -2.44 2.92 -16.34
N VAL A 20 -1.93 4.03 -15.81
CA VAL A 20 -2.36 4.64 -14.57
C VAL A 20 -2.87 6.03 -14.88
N GLY A 21 -4.16 6.23 -14.64
CA GLY A 21 -4.80 7.54 -14.72
C GLY A 21 -4.67 8.29 -13.40
N ILE A 22 -4.19 9.53 -13.47
CA ILE A 22 -4.12 10.47 -12.37
C ILE A 22 -5.16 11.55 -12.62
N TYR A 23 -6.19 11.56 -11.78
CA TYR A 23 -7.35 12.41 -11.96
C TYR A 23 -7.47 13.46 -10.86
N SER A 24 -7.69 14.69 -11.29
CA SER A 24 -8.19 15.82 -10.51
C SER A 24 -9.29 16.47 -11.34
N SER A 25 -10.23 17.20 -10.75
CA SER A 25 -11.21 17.92 -11.58
C SER A 25 -10.56 18.96 -12.51
N SER A 26 -9.33 19.39 -12.20
CA SER A 26 -8.60 20.39 -12.98
C SER A 26 -7.74 19.80 -14.09
N PHE A 27 -7.42 18.50 -14.05
CA PHE A 27 -6.57 17.84 -15.05
C PHE A 27 -6.67 16.32 -14.99
N GLU A 28 -6.39 15.70 -16.12
CA GLU A 28 -6.19 14.26 -16.26
C GLU A 28 -4.80 14.02 -16.83
N LYS A 29 -4.09 13.04 -16.27
CA LYS A 29 -2.81 12.57 -16.81
C LYS A 29 -2.80 11.06 -16.86
N MET A 30 -2.17 10.52 -17.89
CA MET A 30 -2.01 9.08 -18.11
C MET A 30 -0.53 8.75 -18.20
N TYR A 31 -0.11 7.75 -17.44
CA TYR A 31 1.26 7.25 -17.40
C TYR A 31 1.26 5.73 -17.51
N GLN A 32 2.34 5.15 -18.03
CA GLN A 32 2.60 3.73 -17.84
C GLN A 32 2.97 3.46 -16.38
N ILE A 33 2.63 2.28 -15.87
CA ILE A 33 2.88 1.93 -14.47
C ILE A 33 4.37 2.04 -14.09
N GLU A 34 5.27 1.76 -15.03
CA GLU A 34 6.71 1.89 -14.82
C GLU A 34 7.13 3.36 -14.64
N GLU A 35 6.47 4.30 -15.34
CA GLU A 35 6.74 5.74 -15.25
C GLU A 35 6.21 6.33 -13.94
N VAL A 36 5.17 5.74 -13.35
CA VAL A 36 4.59 6.22 -12.08
C VAL A 36 5.60 6.11 -10.94
N ALA A 37 6.49 5.10 -10.96
CA ALA A 37 7.56 4.98 -9.98
C ALA A 37 8.49 6.21 -9.98
N GLU A 38 8.74 6.79 -11.17
CA GLU A 38 9.54 8.01 -11.30
C GLU A 38 8.81 9.24 -10.73
N LEU A 39 7.47 9.28 -10.84
CA LEU A 39 6.68 10.37 -10.24
C LEU A 39 6.78 10.36 -8.72
N PHE A 40 6.85 9.17 -8.12
CA PHE A 40 7.06 9.03 -6.68
C PHE A 40 8.49 9.41 -6.27
N SER A 41 9.51 8.91 -6.98
CA SER A 41 10.91 9.19 -6.64
C SER A 41 11.28 10.67 -6.79
N ASN A 42 10.69 11.35 -7.77
CA ASN A 42 10.89 12.78 -8.00
C ASN A 42 10.03 13.67 -7.08
N GLY A 43 9.24 13.09 -6.17
CA GLY A 43 8.38 13.82 -5.24
C GLY A 43 7.21 14.56 -5.89
N ILE A 44 6.84 14.20 -7.12
CA ILE A 44 5.65 14.72 -7.80
C ILE A 44 4.41 14.08 -7.17
N LEU A 45 4.43 12.75 -7.00
CA LEU A 45 3.50 12.02 -6.16
C LEU A 45 4.11 11.85 -4.77
N PHE A 46 3.34 12.21 -3.75
CA PHE A 46 3.78 12.17 -2.37
C PHE A 46 2.56 11.95 -1.47
N THR A 47 2.79 11.33 -0.33
CA THR A 47 1.82 11.12 0.75
C THR A 47 2.19 11.92 2.00
N GLU A 48 3.44 12.37 2.10
CA GLU A 48 3.99 13.12 3.22
C GLU A 48 4.54 14.47 2.72
N SER A 49 4.44 15.51 3.55
CA SER A 49 4.94 16.85 3.22
C SER A 49 5.29 17.65 4.48
N ASN A 50 6.19 18.62 4.32
CA ASN A 50 6.59 19.50 5.42
C ASN A 50 5.48 20.49 5.77
N LEU A 51 5.21 20.63 7.07
CA LEU A 51 4.19 21.55 7.57
C LEU A 51 4.72 23.00 7.69
N PRO A 52 3.84 24.01 7.55
CA PRO A 52 2.47 23.89 7.07
C PRO A 52 2.44 23.65 5.55
N PHE A 53 1.54 22.78 5.09
CA PHE A 53 1.34 22.56 3.66
C PHE A 53 -0.11 22.81 3.27
N GLU A 54 -0.29 23.26 2.04
CA GLU A 54 -1.59 23.59 1.46
C GLU A 54 -1.89 22.62 0.32
N VAL A 55 -3.13 22.13 0.28
CA VAL A 55 -3.63 21.22 -0.75
C VAL A 55 -4.91 21.80 -1.34
N THR A 56 -4.93 21.89 -2.66
CA THR A 56 -6.11 22.20 -3.44
C THR A 56 -6.92 20.92 -3.68
N ILE A 57 -8.19 20.94 -3.28
CA ILE A 57 -9.20 19.96 -3.65
C ILE A 57 -10.07 20.62 -4.71
N SER A 58 -9.88 20.23 -5.96
CA SER A 58 -10.59 20.85 -7.08
C SER A 58 -12.10 20.80 -6.88
N ASP A 59 -12.76 21.90 -7.22
CA ASP A 59 -14.20 22.15 -7.02
C ASP A 59 -14.71 22.17 -5.57
N LEU A 60 -13.82 22.02 -4.58
CA LEU A 60 -14.18 22.09 -3.16
C LEU A 60 -13.51 23.27 -2.44
N GLY A 61 -12.19 23.46 -2.64
CA GLY A 61 -11.45 24.56 -2.02
C GLY A 61 -9.99 24.22 -1.70
N GLU A 62 -9.33 25.11 -0.96
CA GLU A 62 -7.95 24.95 -0.49
C GLU A 62 -7.94 24.64 1.02
N VAL A 63 -7.19 23.61 1.40
CA VAL A 63 -7.06 23.17 2.80
C VAL A 63 -5.60 23.32 3.23
N ARG A 64 -5.40 24.02 4.35
CA ARG A 64 -4.10 24.18 4.97
C ARG A 64 -3.98 23.25 6.18
N PHE A 65 -3.01 22.34 6.14
CA PHE A 65 -2.72 21.42 7.21
C PHE A 65 -1.76 22.06 8.21
N ALA A 66 -2.14 22.02 9.49
CA ALA A 66 -1.31 22.50 10.60
C ALA A 66 -0.51 21.38 11.27
N GLU A 67 -1.02 20.14 11.21
CA GLU A 67 -0.42 18.95 11.81
C GLU A 67 -0.72 17.72 10.93
N VAL A 68 0.19 16.73 10.95
CA VAL A 68 0.01 15.42 10.32
C VAL A 68 -0.16 14.39 11.44
N LEU A 69 -1.35 13.83 11.57
CA LEU A 69 -1.64 12.78 12.55
C LEU A 69 -1.25 11.38 12.03
N TYR A 70 -1.48 11.15 10.74
CA TYR A 70 -1.18 9.89 10.07
C TYR A 70 -0.97 10.13 8.58
N ALA A 71 0.05 9.51 8.02
CA ALA A 71 0.29 9.43 6.58
C ALA A 71 0.82 8.04 6.25
N ALA A 72 0.33 7.45 5.17
CA ALA A 72 0.92 6.22 4.66
C ALA A 72 2.27 6.53 4.02
N ASN A 73 3.28 5.70 4.27
CA ASN A 73 4.58 5.84 3.62
C ASN A 73 4.43 5.68 2.10
N ILE A 74 5.18 6.47 1.34
CA ILE A 74 5.15 6.46 -0.12
C ILE A 74 5.49 5.10 -0.73
N GLU A 75 6.40 4.35 -0.11
CA GLU A 75 6.76 2.99 -0.53
C GLU A 75 5.58 2.03 -0.37
N GLU A 76 4.83 2.15 0.72
CA GLU A 76 3.65 1.34 0.97
C GLU A 76 2.54 1.66 -0.05
N LYS A 77 2.41 2.93 -0.46
CA LYS A 77 1.48 3.31 -1.53
C LYS A 77 1.89 2.78 -2.89
N GLN A 78 3.19 2.70 -3.17
CA GLN A 78 3.70 2.06 -4.40
C GLN A 78 3.39 0.56 -4.42
N LYS A 79 3.59 -0.14 -3.30
CA LYS A 79 3.24 -1.57 -3.18
C LYS A 79 1.76 -1.80 -3.45
N GLU A 80 0.87 -0.98 -2.86
CA GLU A 80 -0.58 -1.06 -3.10
C GLU A 80 -0.91 -0.90 -4.60
N LEU A 81 -0.29 0.07 -5.27
CA LEU A 81 -0.52 0.32 -6.70
C LEU A 81 -0.11 -0.88 -7.57
N LEU A 82 1.03 -1.49 -7.28
CA LEU A 82 1.50 -2.70 -7.96
C LEU A 82 0.59 -3.90 -7.68
N ASP A 83 0.07 -4.02 -6.46
CA ASP A 83 -0.84 -5.09 -6.07
C ASP A 83 -2.18 -5.00 -6.81
N LEU A 84 -2.75 -3.79 -6.91
CA LEU A 84 -3.93 -3.52 -7.73
C LEU A 84 -3.71 -3.90 -9.20
N PHE A 85 -2.53 -3.60 -9.74
CA PHE A 85 -2.19 -4.00 -11.11
C PHE A 85 -2.12 -5.52 -11.29
N ASN A 86 -1.46 -6.22 -10.35
CA ASN A 86 -1.39 -7.69 -10.37
C ASN A 86 -2.78 -8.32 -10.33
N LYS A 87 -3.65 -7.80 -9.46
CA LYS A 87 -5.05 -8.21 -9.37
C LYS A 87 -5.79 -8.05 -10.70
N LEU A 88 -5.60 -6.93 -11.40
CA LEU A 88 -6.21 -6.68 -12.72
C LEU A 88 -5.69 -7.61 -13.81
N LYS A 89 -4.43 -8.05 -13.71
CA LYS A 89 -3.83 -9.08 -14.58
C LYS A 89 -4.29 -10.50 -14.24
N GLY A 90 -5.01 -10.70 -13.14
CA GLY A 90 -5.39 -12.03 -12.66
C GLY A 90 -4.22 -12.80 -12.05
N VAL A 91 -3.16 -12.10 -11.64
CA VAL A 91 -2.04 -12.66 -10.87
C VAL A 91 -2.39 -12.54 -9.38
N LYS A 92 -1.89 -13.48 -8.57
CA LYS A 92 -2.10 -13.43 -7.12
C LYS A 92 -1.52 -12.14 -6.54
N THR A 93 -2.32 -11.50 -5.70
CA THR A 93 -1.93 -10.38 -4.85
C THR A 93 -0.95 -10.83 -3.76
N THR A 94 -0.22 -9.87 -3.20
CA THR A 94 0.64 -10.06 -2.02
C THR A 94 -0.15 -10.61 -0.84
N LEU A 95 -1.40 -10.17 -0.63
CA LEU A 95 -2.31 -10.73 0.37
C LEU A 95 -2.58 -12.22 0.15
N GLU A 96 -2.91 -12.62 -1.08
CA GLU A 96 -3.17 -14.03 -1.42
C GLU A 96 -1.91 -14.88 -1.25
N VAL A 97 -0.76 -14.41 -1.73
CA VAL A 97 0.53 -15.10 -1.59
C VAL A 97 0.92 -15.24 -0.11
N CYS A 98 0.69 -14.21 0.71
CA CYS A 98 0.96 -14.26 2.14
C CYS A 98 0.05 -15.27 2.87
N ARG A 99 -1.25 -15.32 2.53
CA ARG A 99 -2.18 -16.32 3.07
C ARG A 99 -1.77 -17.75 2.71
N GLU A 100 -1.30 -17.98 1.49
CA GLU A 100 -0.77 -19.28 1.08
C GLU A 100 0.47 -19.67 1.87
N ALA A 101 1.41 -18.74 2.07
CA ALA A 101 2.57 -18.96 2.92
C ALA A 101 2.18 -19.30 4.37
N TYR A 102 1.12 -18.65 4.88
CA TYR A 102 0.58 -18.91 6.21
C TYR A 102 -0.02 -20.31 6.31
N TYR A 103 -0.85 -20.73 5.36
CA TYR A 103 -1.40 -22.08 5.33
C TYR A 103 -0.32 -23.16 5.21
N ASN A 104 0.72 -22.90 4.41
CA ASN A 104 1.88 -23.80 4.30
C ASN A 104 2.63 -23.93 5.62
N PHE A 105 2.81 -22.83 6.36
CA PHE A 105 3.40 -22.87 7.69
C PHE A 105 2.54 -23.66 8.67
N LEU A 106 1.21 -23.49 8.67
CA LEU A 106 0.31 -24.24 9.54
C LEU A 106 0.33 -25.75 9.24
N ALA A 107 0.39 -26.12 7.96
CA ALA A 107 0.44 -27.52 7.54
C ALA A 107 1.78 -28.20 7.88
N ASN A 108 2.89 -27.46 7.73
CA ASN A 108 4.23 -27.95 8.02
C ASN A 108 5.08 -26.88 8.74
N PRO A 109 4.96 -26.76 10.07
CA PRO A 109 5.72 -25.78 10.83
C PRO A 109 7.22 -26.06 10.77
N SER A 110 7.98 -25.15 10.18
CA SER A 110 9.45 -25.21 10.11
C SER A 110 10.06 -23.82 10.10
N ASP A 111 11.33 -23.70 10.48
CA ASP A 111 12.05 -22.41 10.42
C ASP A 111 12.13 -21.84 9.00
N ASN A 112 12.21 -22.72 7.99
CA ASN A 112 12.18 -22.33 6.59
C ASN A 112 10.82 -21.74 6.21
N ASN A 113 9.73 -22.42 6.57
CA ASN A 113 8.38 -21.93 6.28
C ASN A 113 8.04 -20.66 7.07
N ARG A 114 8.56 -20.50 8.29
CA ARG A 114 8.44 -19.26 9.06
C ARG A 114 9.17 -18.10 8.37
N SER A 115 10.39 -18.33 7.92
CA SER A 115 11.19 -17.33 7.20
C SER A 115 10.52 -16.93 5.89
N TYR A 116 9.98 -17.91 5.15
CA TYR A 116 9.21 -17.64 3.93
C TYR A 116 7.93 -16.85 4.20
N LEU A 117 7.18 -17.19 5.26
CA LEU A 117 6.01 -16.43 5.69
C LEU A 117 6.37 -14.98 6.02
N LYS A 118 7.47 -14.77 6.75
CA LYS A 118 7.98 -13.42 7.07
C LYS A 118 8.26 -12.62 5.81
N GLU A 119 8.97 -13.21 4.85
CA GLU A 119 9.28 -12.56 3.57
C GLU A 119 8.00 -12.12 2.85
N LYS A 120 6.99 -13.01 2.76
CA LYS A 120 5.73 -12.69 2.07
C LYS A 120 4.88 -11.69 2.84
N TYR A 121 4.92 -11.72 4.16
CA TYR A 121 4.22 -10.77 5.03
C TYR A 121 4.76 -9.34 4.88
N GLU A 122 6.08 -9.16 4.82
CA GLU A 122 6.71 -7.83 4.70
C GLU A 122 6.52 -7.21 3.30
N LEU A 123 6.20 -8.03 2.29
CA LEU A 123 5.80 -7.57 0.96
C LEU A 123 4.37 -7.00 0.90
N VAL A 124 3.49 -7.39 1.83
CA VAL A 124 2.12 -6.84 1.92
C VAL A 124 2.22 -5.38 2.40
N PRO A 125 1.50 -4.43 1.76
CA PRO A 125 1.43 -3.05 2.22
C PRO A 125 1.00 -2.98 3.68
N GLU A 126 1.71 -2.21 4.51
CA GLU A 126 1.52 -2.20 5.97
C GLU A 126 0.07 -1.91 6.38
N HIS A 127 -0.56 -0.91 5.76
CA HIS A 127 -1.96 -0.55 6.04
C HIS A 127 -2.96 -1.62 5.57
N GLU A 128 -2.54 -2.56 4.72
CA GLU A 128 -3.37 -3.67 4.24
C GLU A 128 -3.16 -4.96 5.03
N ARG A 129 -2.09 -5.08 5.82
CA ARG A 129 -1.82 -6.29 6.64
C ARG A 129 -2.98 -6.62 7.57
N ILE A 130 -3.72 -5.60 8.02
CA ILE A 130 -4.90 -5.77 8.87
C ILE A 130 -5.95 -6.71 8.25
N TYR A 131 -5.97 -6.83 6.92
CA TYR A 131 -6.90 -7.67 6.17
C TYR A 131 -6.41 -9.11 5.99
N LEU A 132 -5.24 -9.48 6.52
CA LEU A 132 -4.70 -10.84 6.40
C LEU A 132 -5.51 -11.89 7.18
N GLY A 133 -6.09 -11.51 8.32
CA GLY A 133 -7.03 -12.32 9.09
C GLY A 133 -8.45 -11.76 9.07
N ASP A 134 -9.22 -12.10 10.09
CA ASP A 134 -10.60 -11.61 10.26
C ASP A 134 -10.64 -10.26 11.01
N MET A 135 -11.85 -9.73 11.21
CA MET A 135 -12.06 -8.42 11.84
C MET A 135 -11.56 -8.34 13.29
N ASP A 136 -11.52 -9.47 13.99
CA ASP A 136 -11.15 -9.54 15.41
C ASP A 136 -9.64 -9.76 15.58
N SER A 137 -9.07 -10.68 14.81
CA SER A 137 -7.68 -11.11 14.91
C SER A 137 -6.72 -10.32 14.04
N LYS A 138 -7.19 -9.72 12.93
CA LYS A 138 -6.38 -8.98 11.95
C LYS A 138 -5.14 -9.79 11.56
N ASP A 139 -3.94 -9.23 11.68
CA ASP A 139 -2.65 -9.87 11.42
C ASP A 139 -1.96 -10.42 12.68
N MET A 140 -2.63 -10.44 13.85
CA MET A 140 -1.99 -10.80 15.12
C MET A 140 -1.33 -12.17 15.10
N ASP A 141 -1.98 -13.18 14.49
CA ASP A 141 -1.41 -14.53 14.44
C ASP A 141 -0.18 -14.62 13.52
N TYR A 142 -0.16 -13.83 12.44
CA TYR A 142 1.00 -13.69 11.57
C TYR A 142 2.17 -13.08 12.36
N GLN A 143 1.93 -11.97 13.06
CA GLN A 143 2.95 -11.32 13.88
C GLN A 143 3.47 -12.23 14.99
N ARG A 144 2.59 -12.99 15.64
CA ARG A 144 2.96 -14.00 16.65
C ARG A 144 3.89 -15.05 16.06
N ILE A 145 3.51 -15.66 14.94
CA ILE A 145 4.34 -16.69 14.29
C ILE A 145 5.70 -16.14 13.87
N ILE A 146 5.75 -14.94 13.30
CA ILE A 146 6.96 -14.36 12.71
C ILE A 146 7.91 -13.79 13.77
N TYR A 147 7.38 -12.96 14.68
CA TYR A 147 8.19 -12.14 15.58
C TYR A 147 8.18 -12.64 17.03
N ARG A 148 7.21 -13.49 17.41
CA ARG A 148 7.07 -14.00 18.78
C ARG A 148 6.80 -15.52 18.81
N PRO A 149 7.68 -16.34 18.21
CA PRO A 149 7.42 -17.76 18.00
C PRO A 149 7.26 -18.58 19.29
N HIS A 150 7.70 -18.04 20.43
CA HIS A 150 7.56 -18.66 21.75
C HIS A 150 6.19 -18.40 22.40
N GLU A 151 5.42 -17.42 21.92
CA GLU A 151 4.06 -17.13 22.40
C GLU A 151 3.07 -18.12 21.76
N LYS A 152 2.38 -18.89 22.61
CA LYS A 152 1.32 -19.78 22.15
C LYS A 152 0.08 -18.95 21.79
N ARG A 153 -0.67 -19.45 20.80
CA ARG A 153 -1.98 -18.90 20.46
C ARG A 153 -2.90 -19.10 21.67
N GLU A 154 -3.43 -18.01 22.21
CA GLU A 154 -4.56 -18.09 23.14
C GLU A 154 -5.78 -18.56 22.35
N VAL A 155 -6.43 -19.61 22.83
CA VAL A 155 -7.60 -20.27 22.25
C VAL A 155 -8.77 -20.17 23.20
#